data_AF-A0A2S2PDB5-F1
#
_entry.id   AF-A0A2S2PDB5-F1
#
_cell.length_a   1.000
_cell.length_b   1.000
_cell.length_c   1.000
_cell.angle_alpha   90.00
_cell.angle_beta   90.00
_cell.angle_gamma   90.00
#
_symmetry.space_group_name_H-M   'P 1'
#
loop_
_entity.id
_entity.type
_entity.pdbx_description
1 polymer ?
#
loop_
_entity_poly.entity_id
_entity_poly.type
_entity_poly.pdbx_seq_one_letter_code
_entity_poly.pdbx_strand_id
1 'polypeptide(L)'
;MVVETRRRRAGATRTSVQTATALLLVFLLQAHGTQAVTDAMLKIACSDMTPRHPGYRPENVKDTPCPYRLIVDPSTPVVPGNLVNLTLTSVGTTMPFKGFMVQARDANGRTIGTFLPECRNARKHHMITCSNGEEPYNAVVQSNNKYKLKDTFTWIAPLSLKGSFRFKFTVVLNFEHFWTNQETEDIPVAELSQEEFELKNSFNHEYYIYNLYIKNCFV
;
A
#
# COMPACT_ATOMS: atom_id res chain seq x y z
N MET A 1 43.69 67.09 49.10
CA MET A 1 43.60 67.57 47.70
C MET A 1 43.34 66.36 46.83
N VAL A 2 42.12 66.26 46.30
CA VAL A 2 41.61 65.35 45.26
C VAL A 2 41.72 63.83 45.49
N VAL A 3 40.59 63.27 45.88
CA VAL A 3 40.10 61.90 45.63
C VAL A 3 39.71 61.79 44.14
N GLU A 4 39.99 60.67 43.47
CA GLU A 4 38.98 59.85 42.76
C GLU A 4 39.64 58.62 42.10
N THR A 5 38.99 57.48 42.28
CA THR A 5 39.41 56.14 41.87
C THR A 5 39.10 55.87 40.40
N ARG A 6 40.06 55.31 39.65
CA ARG A 6 39.89 54.95 38.24
C ARG A 6 39.17 53.60 38.12
N ARG A 7 37.84 53.62 37.92
CA ARG A 7 37.05 52.43 37.54
C ARG A 7 37.47 51.92 36.15
N ARG A 8 38.00 50.70 36.05
CA ARG A 8 38.06 49.94 34.79
C ARG A 8 36.69 49.32 34.53
N ARG A 9 36.01 49.72 33.46
CA ARG A 9 34.85 48.99 32.92
C ARG A 9 35.36 47.76 32.16
N ALA A 10 34.94 46.57 32.60
CA ALA A 10 35.04 45.38 31.78
C ALA A 10 34.03 45.50 30.62
N GLY A 11 34.52 45.49 29.39
CA GLY A 11 33.69 45.37 28.21
C GLY A 11 33.13 43.95 28.12
N ALA A 12 31.82 43.80 28.28
CA ALA A 12 31.15 42.55 27.97
C ALA A 12 31.19 42.33 26.45
N THR A 13 31.94 41.34 26.00
CA THR A 13 31.98 40.87 24.62
C THR A 13 30.63 40.21 24.25
N ARG A 14 29.71 41.00 23.68
CA ARG A 14 28.49 40.53 23.03
C ARG A 14 28.80 39.97 21.64
N THR A 15 29.47 38.82 21.53
CA THR A 15 29.77 38.22 20.20
C THR A 15 29.74 36.69 20.16
N SER A 16 28.93 36.02 20.99
CA SER A 16 28.87 34.54 21.00
C SER A 16 27.47 33.92 20.85
N VAL A 17 26.37 34.69 21.01
CA VAL A 17 25.02 34.11 21.04
C VAL A 17 24.29 34.18 19.67
N GLN A 18 24.69 35.09 18.79
CA GLN A 18 24.01 35.29 17.49
C GLN A 18 24.42 34.29 16.40
N THR A 19 25.61 33.70 16.48
CA THR A 19 26.10 32.76 15.46
C THR A 19 25.60 31.33 15.69
N ALA A 20 25.46 30.90 16.95
CA ALA A 20 24.97 29.56 17.29
C ALA A 20 23.48 29.35 16.96
N THR A 21 22.67 30.42 17.06
CA THR A 21 21.23 30.38 16.76
C THR A 21 20.95 30.33 15.25
N ALA A 22 21.77 31.00 14.43
CA ALA A 22 21.63 30.97 12.97
C ALA A 22 21.96 29.58 12.37
N LEU A 23 22.96 28.87 12.91
CA LEU A 23 23.33 27.52 12.45
C LEU A 23 22.24 26.49 12.77
N LEU A 24 21.56 26.59 13.91
CA LEU A 24 20.46 25.68 14.29
C LEU A 24 19.21 25.85 13.40
N LEU A 25 18.92 27.06 12.91
CA LEU A 25 17.81 27.30 11.96
C LEU A 25 18.09 26.71 10.57
N VAL A 26 19.35 26.71 10.12
CA VAL A 26 19.76 26.09 8.84
C VAL A 26 19.65 24.57 8.90
N PHE A 27 19.95 23.94 10.04
CA PHE A 27 19.76 22.49 10.20
C PHE A 27 18.29 22.06 10.27
N LEU A 28 17.39 22.88 10.80
CA LEU A 28 15.94 22.60 10.81
C LEU A 28 15.30 22.69 9.41
N LEU A 29 15.88 23.46 8.49
CA LEU A 29 15.48 23.53 7.08
C LEU A 29 15.94 22.32 6.25
N GLN A 30 16.86 21.50 6.79
CA GLN A 30 17.28 20.23 6.17
C GLN A 30 16.52 19.02 6.70
N ALA A 31 15.58 19.21 7.64
CA ALA A 31 14.59 18.19 7.94
C ALA A 31 13.75 17.98 6.68
N HIS A 32 14.16 17.02 5.86
CA HIS A 32 13.34 16.50 4.78
C HIS A 32 12.13 15.91 5.47
N GLY A 33 11.08 16.72 5.63
CA GLY A 33 9.80 16.25 6.09
C GLY A 33 9.46 15.05 5.22
N THR A 34 9.20 13.91 5.85
CA THR A 34 8.69 12.74 5.14
C THR A 34 7.34 13.15 4.57
N GLN A 35 7.32 13.68 3.34
CA GLN A 35 6.07 13.98 2.68
C GLN A 35 5.29 12.68 2.59
N ALA A 36 4.03 12.72 3.03
CA ALA A 36 3.14 11.60 2.81
C ALA A 36 3.10 11.31 1.30
N VAL A 37 3.30 10.05 0.92
CA VAL A 37 3.23 9.65 -0.48
C VAL A 37 1.81 9.93 -0.97
N THR A 38 1.67 10.73 -2.03
CA THR A 38 0.36 11.07 -2.58
C THR A 38 -0.20 9.93 -3.41
N ASP A 39 -1.53 9.88 -3.57
CA ASP A 39 -2.20 8.94 -4.48
C ASP A 39 -1.65 9.01 -5.90
N ALA A 40 -1.36 10.22 -6.38
CA ALA A 40 -0.78 10.40 -7.72
C ALA A 40 0.55 9.67 -7.85
N MET A 41 1.42 9.73 -6.83
CA MET A 41 2.70 9.03 -6.83
C MET A 41 2.53 7.52 -6.77
N LEU A 42 1.57 7.02 -5.98
CA LEU A 42 1.26 5.59 -5.90
C LEU A 42 0.72 5.05 -7.21
N LYS A 43 -0.14 5.82 -7.90
CA LYS A 43 -0.76 5.42 -9.17
C LYS A 43 0.25 5.22 -10.30
N ILE A 44 1.42 5.85 -10.23
CA ILE A 44 2.50 5.64 -11.21
C ILE A 44 2.97 4.17 -11.22
N ALA A 45 2.89 3.46 -10.09
CA ALA A 45 3.26 2.05 -10.00
C ALA A 45 2.16 1.10 -10.50
N CYS A 46 0.96 1.59 -10.82
CA CYS A 46 -0.17 0.71 -11.15
C CYS A 46 0.11 -0.20 -12.35
N SER A 47 0.81 0.30 -13.38
CA SER A 47 1.02 -0.44 -14.63
C SER A 47 2.13 -1.50 -14.50
N ASP A 48 3.28 -1.11 -13.93
CA ASP A 48 4.49 -1.94 -13.85
C ASP A 48 4.71 -2.59 -12.47
N MET A 49 3.82 -2.33 -11.51
CA MET A 49 3.90 -2.77 -10.12
C MET A 49 5.20 -2.33 -9.44
N THR A 50 5.88 -1.26 -9.88
CA THR A 50 7.23 -0.91 -9.43
C THR A 50 7.25 0.37 -8.60
N PRO A 51 7.69 0.34 -7.33
CA PRO A 51 7.82 1.54 -6.52
C PRO A 51 8.89 2.45 -7.10
N ARG A 52 8.71 3.76 -6.95
CA ARG A 52 9.69 4.76 -7.42
C ARG A 52 10.74 5.01 -6.35
N HIS A 53 11.74 4.11 -6.29
CA HIS A 53 12.93 4.23 -5.44
C HIS A 53 14.17 4.54 -6.30
N PRO A 54 14.48 5.84 -6.56
CA PRO A 54 15.62 6.22 -7.40
C PRO A 54 16.94 5.61 -6.93
N GLY A 55 17.74 5.16 -7.88
CA GLY A 55 19.05 4.54 -7.61
C GLY A 55 19.00 3.02 -7.35
N TYR A 56 17.81 2.45 -7.14
CA TYR A 56 17.63 1.04 -6.84
C TYR A 56 16.75 0.35 -7.88
N ARG A 57 16.91 -0.98 -8.01
CA ARG A 57 16.17 -1.83 -8.94
C ARG A 57 15.52 -2.98 -8.17
N PRO A 58 14.41 -3.55 -8.68
CA PRO A 58 13.82 -4.74 -8.09
C PRO A 58 14.84 -5.89 -7.99
N GLU A 59 14.77 -6.65 -6.90
CA GLU A 59 15.55 -7.87 -6.66
C GLU A 59 14.96 -9.12 -7.35
N ASN A 60 14.17 -8.91 -8.40
CA ASN A 60 13.68 -9.98 -9.23
C ASN A 60 14.88 -10.67 -9.91
N VAL A 61 15.20 -11.89 -9.46
CA VAL A 61 16.23 -12.73 -10.09
C VAL A 61 15.55 -13.93 -10.74
N LYS A 62 15.92 -14.22 -11.99
CA LYS A 62 15.39 -15.37 -12.72
C LYS A 62 15.69 -16.66 -11.93
N ASP A 63 14.72 -17.56 -11.87
CA ASP A 63 14.81 -18.86 -11.20
C ASP A 63 15.06 -18.77 -9.67
N THR A 64 14.96 -17.56 -9.09
CA THR A 64 15.02 -17.34 -7.64
C THR A 64 13.63 -16.94 -7.13
N PRO A 65 13.00 -17.74 -6.24
CA PRO A 65 11.69 -17.41 -5.71
C PRO A 65 11.69 -16.11 -4.92
N CYS A 66 10.61 -15.32 -5.08
CA CYS A 66 10.33 -14.21 -4.18
C CYS A 66 10.20 -14.72 -2.73
N PRO A 67 10.79 -14.05 -1.73
CA PRO A 67 10.70 -14.44 -0.32
C PRO A 67 9.32 -14.17 0.31
N TYR A 68 8.32 -13.83 -0.52
CA TYR A 68 6.95 -13.56 -0.12
C TYR A 68 5.97 -14.27 -1.05
N ARG A 69 4.80 -14.63 -0.51
CA ARG A 69 3.67 -15.18 -1.27
C ARG A 69 2.39 -14.45 -0.93
N LEU A 70 1.59 -14.22 -1.97
CA LEU A 70 0.19 -13.84 -1.83
C LEU A 70 -0.67 -15.11 -1.99
N ILE A 71 -1.45 -15.42 -0.97
CA ILE A 71 -2.26 -16.63 -0.89
C ILE A 71 -3.73 -16.20 -0.96
N VAL A 72 -4.45 -16.73 -1.93
CA VAL A 72 -5.91 -16.68 -1.96
C VAL A 72 -6.43 -17.77 -1.04
N ASP A 73 -7.42 -17.48 -0.20
CA ASP A 73 -8.05 -18.47 0.68
C ASP A 73 -8.53 -19.69 -0.14
N PRO A 74 -7.91 -20.87 0.04
CA PRO A 74 -8.22 -22.04 -0.77
C PRO A 74 -9.52 -22.73 -0.33
N SER A 75 -10.12 -22.32 0.79
CA SER A 75 -11.32 -22.96 1.34
C SER A 75 -12.60 -22.56 0.62
N THR A 76 -12.57 -21.49 -0.17
CA THR A 76 -13.75 -20.99 -0.90
C THR A 76 -13.42 -20.74 -2.37
N PRO A 77 -14.27 -21.18 -3.32
CA PRO A 77 -14.09 -20.86 -4.72
C PRO A 77 -14.31 -19.36 -4.97
N VAL A 78 -13.59 -18.79 -5.93
CA VAL A 78 -13.82 -17.41 -6.35
C VAL A 78 -15.09 -17.34 -7.19
N VAL A 79 -16.14 -16.74 -6.64
CA VAL A 79 -17.44 -16.54 -7.31
C VAL A 79 -17.60 -15.04 -7.62
N PRO A 80 -18.05 -14.67 -8.84
CA PRO A 80 -18.31 -13.27 -9.18
C PRO A 80 -19.27 -12.59 -8.18
N GLY A 81 -18.93 -11.38 -7.78
CA GLY A 81 -19.67 -10.61 -6.78
C GLY A 81 -19.47 -11.06 -5.33
N ASN A 82 -18.66 -12.08 -5.04
CA ASN A 82 -18.39 -12.51 -3.66
C ASN A 82 -17.08 -11.93 -3.12
N LEU A 83 -16.92 -12.04 -1.80
CA LEU A 83 -15.69 -11.67 -1.09
C LEU A 83 -14.64 -12.76 -1.26
N VAL A 84 -13.40 -12.34 -1.45
CA VAL A 84 -12.21 -13.17 -1.53
C VAL A 84 -11.21 -12.66 -0.51
N ASN A 85 -10.75 -13.57 0.37
CA ASN A 85 -9.76 -13.25 1.38
C ASN A 85 -8.36 -13.59 0.87
N LEU A 86 -7.42 -12.68 1.11
CA LEU A 86 -6.04 -12.79 0.69
C LEU A 86 -5.11 -12.69 1.89
N THR A 87 -3.99 -13.41 1.85
CA THR A 87 -2.92 -13.32 2.82
C THR A 87 -1.59 -13.09 2.11
N LEU A 88 -0.94 -11.95 2.36
CA LEU A 88 0.45 -11.72 1.98
C LEU A 88 1.34 -12.15 3.15
N THR A 89 2.30 -13.03 2.92
CA THR A 89 3.18 -13.54 3.97
C THR A 89 4.61 -13.73 3.47
N SER A 90 5.58 -13.60 4.37
CA SER A 90 6.95 -14.09 4.14
C SER A 90 6.97 -15.61 4.07
N VAL A 91 7.87 -16.17 3.25
CA VAL A 91 8.10 -17.61 3.09
C VAL A 91 9.56 -17.96 3.28
N GLY A 92 9.82 -19.14 3.86
CA GLY A 92 11.17 -19.62 4.14
C GLY A 92 11.78 -18.89 5.34
N THR A 93 12.79 -18.06 5.09
CA THR A 93 13.40 -17.22 6.14
C THR A 93 12.45 -16.08 6.48
N THR A 94 12.09 -15.97 7.75
CA THR A 94 11.22 -14.92 8.31
C THR A 94 11.76 -13.53 8.02
N MET A 95 11.41 -12.98 6.85
CA MET A 95 11.83 -11.68 6.38
C MET A 95 10.63 -10.73 6.45
N PRO A 96 10.68 -9.67 7.27
CA PRO A 96 9.56 -8.74 7.35
C PRO A 96 9.44 -7.91 6.07
N PHE A 97 8.30 -7.26 5.90
CA PHE A 97 8.10 -6.23 4.88
C PHE A 97 7.45 -5.01 5.51
N LYS A 98 7.70 -3.84 4.92
CA LYS A 98 7.11 -2.55 5.35
C LYS A 98 6.11 -1.99 4.36
N GLY A 99 6.21 -2.39 3.08
CA GLY A 99 5.36 -1.88 2.02
C GLY A 99 4.91 -2.97 1.06
N PHE A 100 3.81 -2.71 0.36
CA PHE A 100 3.26 -3.59 -0.65
C PHE A 100 2.31 -2.83 -1.59
N MET A 101 2.08 -3.41 -2.76
CA MET A 101 0.93 -3.09 -3.61
C MET A 101 0.33 -4.41 -4.09
N VAL A 102 -1.00 -4.54 -4.06
CA VAL A 102 -1.72 -5.72 -4.57
C VAL A 102 -2.84 -5.28 -5.51
N GLN A 103 -2.98 -5.99 -6.63
CA GLN A 103 -4.00 -5.79 -7.66
C GLN A 103 -4.46 -7.14 -8.20
N ALA A 104 -5.72 -7.28 -8.61
CA ALA A 104 -6.13 -8.37 -9.49
C ALA A 104 -6.05 -7.90 -10.95
N ARG A 105 -5.67 -8.79 -11.88
CA ARG A 105 -5.70 -8.52 -13.32
C ARG A 105 -6.34 -9.66 -14.09
N ASP A 106 -7.17 -9.30 -15.07
CA ASP A 106 -7.75 -10.25 -16.02
C ASP A 106 -6.72 -10.73 -17.06
N ALA A 107 -7.14 -11.61 -17.98
CA ALA A 107 -6.31 -12.14 -19.06
C ALA A 107 -5.78 -11.05 -20.03
N ASN A 108 -6.43 -9.88 -20.09
CA ASN A 108 -5.99 -8.74 -20.90
C ASN A 108 -5.05 -7.79 -20.12
N GLY A 109 -4.76 -8.10 -18.85
CA GLY A 109 -3.93 -7.27 -17.98
C GLY A 109 -4.66 -6.03 -17.42
N ARG A 110 -5.99 -5.95 -17.55
CA ARG A 110 -6.80 -4.88 -16.95
C ARG A 110 -6.95 -5.12 -15.45
N THR A 111 -6.86 -4.06 -14.65
CA THR A 111 -7.09 -4.14 -13.21
C THR A 111 -8.58 -4.36 -12.95
N ILE A 112 -8.91 -5.27 -12.02
CA ILE A 112 -10.29 -5.69 -11.78
C ILE A 112 -10.64 -5.76 -10.29
N GLY A 113 -11.93 -5.57 -9.99
CA GLY A 113 -12.52 -5.72 -8.66
C GLY A 113 -12.12 -4.63 -7.67
N THR A 114 -12.57 -4.79 -6.43
CA THR A 114 -12.54 -3.72 -5.42
C THR A 114 -12.00 -4.24 -4.10
N PHE A 115 -10.98 -3.59 -3.53
CA PHE A 115 -10.55 -3.88 -2.15
C PHE A 115 -11.47 -3.22 -1.13
N LEU A 116 -11.68 -3.89 0.00
CA LEU A 116 -12.45 -3.38 1.13
C LEU A 116 -11.53 -2.95 2.28
N PRO A 117 -11.94 -1.92 3.05
CA PRO A 117 -11.26 -1.57 4.29
C PRO A 117 -11.43 -2.70 5.32
N GLU A 118 -10.45 -2.83 6.21
CA GLU A 118 -10.55 -3.80 7.30
C GLU A 118 -11.61 -3.36 8.33
N CYS A 119 -12.49 -4.27 8.72
CA CYS A 119 -13.63 -4.01 9.61
C CYS A 119 -13.28 -3.30 10.92
N ARG A 120 -12.16 -3.68 11.55
CA ARG A 120 -11.72 -3.12 12.84
C ARG A 120 -10.78 -1.92 12.71
N ASN A 121 -10.22 -1.70 11.53
CA ASN A 121 -9.28 -0.61 11.28
C ASN A 121 -9.29 -0.22 9.80
N ALA A 122 -10.24 0.62 9.42
CA ALA A 122 -10.39 1.09 8.04
C ALA A 122 -9.16 1.85 7.50
N ARG A 123 -8.23 2.28 8.36
CA ARG A 123 -6.98 2.97 7.98
C ARG A 123 -5.76 2.03 7.96
N LYS A 124 -5.94 0.73 8.19
CA LYS A 124 -4.84 -0.25 8.15
C LYS A 124 -4.18 -0.32 6.77
N HIS A 125 -4.97 -0.11 5.72
CA HIS A 125 -4.52 -0.08 4.34
C HIS A 125 -4.97 1.20 3.68
N HIS A 126 -4.25 1.56 2.61
CA HIS A 126 -4.63 2.66 1.73
C HIS A 126 -5.08 2.07 0.41
N MET A 127 -6.28 2.40 -0.05
CA MET A 127 -6.83 1.87 -1.30
C MET A 127 -6.83 2.96 -2.36
N ILE A 128 -6.39 2.64 -3.57
CA ILE A 128 -6.32 3.57 -4.69
C ILE A 128 -7.02 3.00 -5.92
N THR A 129 -7.46 3.88 -6.81
CA THR A 129 -8.01 3.49 -8.12
C THR A 129 -6.96 3.66 -9.21
N CYS A 130 -6.49 2.55 -9.76
CA CYS A 130 -5.70 2.50 -10.98
C CYS A 130 -6.59 2.64 -12.21
N SER A 131 -6.15 3.42 -13.20
CA SER A 131 -6.97 3.82 -14.35
C SER A 131 -7.15 2.74 -15.44
N ASN A 132 -6.42 1.63 -15.37
CA ASN A 132 -6.53 0.52 -16.33
C ASN A 132 -7.62 -0.50 -15.95
N GLY A 133 -8.67 -0.05 -15.25
CA GLY A 133 -9.77 -0.84 -14.73
C GLY A 133 -11.01 0.03 -14.54
N GLU A 134 -12.18 -0.59 -14.40
CA GLU A 134 -13.46 0.12 -14.28
C GLU A 134 -13.85 0.34 -12.81
N GLU A 135 -13.55 -0.63 -11.95
CA GLU A 135 -13.91 -0.59 -10.55
C GLU A 135 -13.01 0.37 -9.75
N PRO A 136 -13.57 1.11 -8.77
CA PRO A 136 -12.80 1.92 -7.85
C PRO A 136 -12.02 1.06 -6.84
N TYR A 137 -11.02 1.64 -6.18
CA TYR A 137 -10.26 0.97 -5.11
C TYR A 137 -9.70 -0.40 -5.53
N ASN A 138 -9.34 -0.52 -6.81
CA ASN A 138 -8.89 -1.75 -7.46
C ASN A 138 -7.41 -2.11 -7.17
N ALA A 139 -6.75 -1.33 -6.30
CA ALA A 139 -5.45 -1.63 -5.74
C ALA A 139 -5.40 -1.29 -4.25
N VAL A 140 -4.72 -2.12 -3.47
CA VAL A 140 -4.42 -1.87 -2.04
C VAL A 140 -2.93 -1.71 -1.83
N VAL A 141 -2.54 -0.70 -1.04
CA VAL A 141 -1.16 -0.38 -0.69
C VAL A 141 -0.97 -0.18 0.82
N GLN A 142 0.28 -0.13 1.29
CA GLN A 142 0.55 0.12 2.70
C GLN A 142 0.11 1.52 3.15
N SER A 143 -0.49 1.64 4.34
CA SER A 143 -0.81 2.95 4.95
C SER A 143 0.28 3.47 5.89
N ASN A 144 1.21 2.62 6.31
CA ASN A 144 2.32 2.96 7.19
C ASN A 144 3.54 2.06 6.89
N ASN A 145 4.68 2.39 7.49
CA ASN A 145 5.96 1.72 7.27
C ASN A 145 6.34 0.73 8.38
N LYS A 146 5.38 0.25 9.18
CA LYS A 146 5.67 -0.72 10.23
C LYS A 146 5.97 -2.10 9.62
N TYR A 147 7.03 -2.72 10.12
CA TYR A 147 7.39 -4.08 9.74
C TYR A 147 6.30 -5.08 10.14
N LYS A 148 6.06 -6.05 9.26
CA LYS A 148 5.13 -7.15 9.47
C LYS A 148 5.59 -8.38 8.68
N LEU A 149 5.20 -9.55 9.18
CA LEU A 149 5.46 -10.84 8.53
C LEU A 149 4.28 -11.32 7.69
N LYS A 150 3.08 -10.82 8.02
CA LYS A 150 1.81 -11.17 7.40
C LYS A 150 0.92 -9.93 7.32
N ASP A 151 0.18 -9.81 6.24
CA ASP A 151 -0.95 -8.90 6.10
C ASP A 151 -2.11 -9.61 5.39
N THR A 152 -3.33 -9.14 5.60
CA THR A 152 -4.55 -9.76 5.06
C THR A 152 -5.42 -8.73 4.38
N PHE A 153 -6.07 -9.11 3.30
CA PHE A 153 -6.92 -8.22 2.51
C PHE A 153 -8.24 -8.89 2.18
N THR A 154 -9.27 -8.08 2.00
CA THR A 154 -10.56 -8.52 1.47
C THR A 154 -10.80 -7.83 0.14
N TRP A 155 -11.11 -8.61 -0.89
CA TRP A 155 -11.34 -8.15 -2.26
C TRP A 155 -12.71 -8.65 -2.75
N ILE A 156 -13.39 -7.85 -3.56
CA ILE A 156 -14.66 -8.19 -4.18
C ILE A 156 -14.39 -8.56 -5.63
N ALA A 157 -14.76 -9.79 -6.01
CA ALA A 157 -14.75 -10.21 -7.40
C ALA A 157 -15.79 -9.40 -8.19
N PRO A 158 -15.44 -8.77 -9.33
CA PRO A 158 -16.43 -8.06 -10.11
C PRO A 158 -17.43 -9.04 -10.71
N LEU A 159 -18.68 -8.59 -10.88
CA LEU A 159 -19.76 -9.47 -11.34
C LEU A 159 -19.56 -9.93 -12.80
N SER A 160 -18.82 -9.14 -13.58
CA SER A 160 -18.43 -9.44 -14.96
C SER A 160 -17.28 -10.45 -15.08
N LEU A 161 -16.65 -10.85 -13.96
CA LEU A 161 -15.49 -11.73 -13.97
C LEU A 161 -15.82 -13.12 -14.54
N LYS A 162 -14.98 -13.60 -15.45
CA LYS A 162 -15.12 -14.90 -16.11
C LYS A 162 -13.75 -15.54 -16.33
N GLY A 163 -13.72 -16.86 -16.49
CA GLY A 163 -12.51 -17.61 -16.83
C GLY A 163 -11.53 -17.70 -15.66
N SER A 164 -10.31 -17.21 -15.86
CA SER A 164 -9.28 -17.14 -14.82
C SER A 164 -8.64 -15.75 -14.78
N PHE A 165 -8.04 -15.44 -13.65
CA PHE A 165 -7.32 -14.19 -13.42
C PHE A 165 -6.14 -14.42 -12.49
N ARG A 166 -5.31 -13.41 -12.29
CA ARG A 166 -4.18 -13.47 -11.34
C ARG A 166 -4.19 -12.25 -10.43
N PHE A 167 -3.74 -12.44 -9.20
CA PHE A 167 -3.29 -11.30 -8.41
C PHE A 167 -1.83 -10.99 -8.75
N LYS A 168 -1.56 -9.71 -8.96
CA LYS A 168 -0.22 -9.14 -9.01
C LYS A 168 0.10 -8.49 -7.67
N PHE A 169 1.34 -8.64 -7.23
CA PHE A 169 1.79 -8.00 -6.01
C PHE A 169 3.26 -7.57 -6.06
N THR A 170 3.55 -6.59 -5.21
CA THR A 170 4.88 -6.05 -4.96
C THR A 170 5.09 -6.00 -3.46
N VAL A 171 6.31 -6.29 -3.02
CA VAL A 171 6.68 -6.27 -1.61
C VAL A 171 7.96 -5.47 -1.42
N VAL A 172 7.96 -4.60 -0.41
CA VAL A 172 9.06 -3.72 -0.07
C VAL A 172 9.54 -4.07 1.33
N LEU A 173 10.77 -4.60 1.42
CA LEU A 173 11.46 -4.77 2.70
C LEU A 173 11.93 -3.41 3.21
N ASN A 174 12.70 -2.68 2.39
CA ASN A 174 13.16 -1.33 2.68
C ASN A 174 13.29 -0.49 1.40
N PHE A 175 13.96 0.67 1.45
CA PHE A 175 14.06 1.53 0.26
C PHE A 175 14.91 0.89 -0.85
N GLU A 176 15.91 0.11 -0.48
CA GLU A 176 16.85 -0.51 -1.42
C GLU A 176 16.35 -1.88 -1.89
N HIS A 177 15.69 -2.61 -0.99
CA HIS A 177 15.34 -4.02 -1.15
C HIS A 177 13.83 -4.21 -1.39
N PHE A 178 13.46 -4.65 -2.60
CA PHE A 178 12.06 -4.84 -3.01
C PHE A 178 11.90 -5.80 -4.19
N TRP A 179 10.75 -6.49 -4.26
CA TRP A 179 10.37 -7.43 -5.32
C TRP A 179 9.07 -6.98 -5.96
N THR A 180 9.04 -6.90 -7.28
CA THR A 180 7.93 -6.27 -8.02
C THR A 180 7.25 -7.24 -8.97
N ASN A 181 6.01 -6.94 -9.35
CA ASN A 181 5.26 -7.63 -10.41
C ASN A 181 5.29 -9.16 -10.23
N GLN A 182 5.23 -9.61 -8.98
CA GLN A 182 5.01 -11.02 -8.65
C GLN A 182 3.57 -11.38 -8.94
N GLU A 183 3.31 -12.64 -9.28
CA GLU A 183 1.97 -13.10 -9.63
C GLU A 183 1.61 -14.34 -8.79
N THR A 184 0.33 -14.51 -8.53
CA THR A 184 -0.22 -15.81 -8.14
C THR A 184 -0.27 -16.73 -9.36
N GLU A 185 -0.50 -18.02 -9.11
CA GLU A 185 -1.00 -18.92 -10.16
C GLU A 185 -2.34 -18.42 -10.72
N ASP A 186 -2.76 -18.98 -11.87
CA ASP A 186 -4.08 -18.74 -12.44
C ASP A 186 -5.18 -19.19 -11.47
N ILE A 187 -6.06 -18.26 -11.12
CA ILE A 187 -7.17 -18.50 -10.20
C ILE A 187 -8.44 -18.72 -11.03
N PRO A 188 -9.03 -19.93 -10.99
CA PRO A 188 -10.26 -20.19 -11.71
C PRO A 188 -11.44 -19.48 -11.03
N VAL A 189 -12.37 -19.02 -11.86
CA VAL A 189 -13.60 -18.35 -11.43
C VAL A 189 -14.74 -19.35 -11.59
N ALA A 190 -15.48 -19.57 -10.51
CA ALA A 190 -16.67 -20.42 -10.54
C ALA A 190 -17.77 -19.78 -11.38
N GLU A 191 -18.54 -20.64 -12.06
CA GLU A 191 -19.70 -20.19 -12.83
C GLU A 191 -20.78 -19.64 -11.89
N LEU A 192 -21.36 -18.50 -12.28
CA LEU A 192 -22.49 -17.90 -11.61
C LEU A 192 -23.75 -18.21 -12.43
N SER A 193 -24.80 -18.70 -11.79
CA SER A 193 -26.06 -18.96 -12.51
C SER A 193 -26.64 -17.65 -13.03
N GLN A 194 -27.40 -17.71 -14.13
CA GLN A 194 -28.01 -16.52 -14.73
C GLN A 194 -28.95 -15.81 -13.74
N GLU A 195 -29.70 -16.57 -12.94
CA GLU A 195 -30.59 -16.05 -11.90
C GLU A 195 -29.81 -15.30 -10.81
N GLU A 196 -28.72 -15.88 -10.29
CA GLU A 196 -27.88 -15.21 -9.28
C GLU A 196 -27.17 -13.97 -9.86
N PHE A 197 -26.75 -14.04 -11.12
CA PHE A 197 -26.18 -12.89 -11.83
C PHE A 197 -27.20 -11.77 -11.93
N GLU A 198 -28.41 -12.03 -12.41
CA GLU A 198 -29.49 -11.04 -12.53
C GLU A 198 -29.85 -10.45 -11.16
N LEU A 199 -29.96 -11.30 -10.14
CA LEU A 199 -30.23 -10.85 -8.77
C LEU A 199 -29.13 -9.90 -8.28
N LYS A 200 -27.86 -10.27 -8.40
CA LYS A 200 -26.73 -9.42 -7.97
C LYS A 200 -26.62 -8.14 -8.80
N ASN A 201 -26.91 -8.22 -10.10
CA ASN A 201 -26.83 -7.08 -11.02
C ASN A 201 -28.02 -6.11 -10.86
N SER A 202 -29.13 -6.55 -10.27
CA SER A 202 -30.31 -5.71 -10.05
C SER A 202 -30.10 -4.62 -8.99
N PHE A 203 -29.08 -4.75 -8.14
CA PHE A 203 -28.73 -3.76 -7.13
C PHE A 203 -27.77 -2.72 -7.69
N ASN A 204 -27.91 -1.47 -7.21
CA ASN A 204 -26.87 -0.46 -7.41
C ASN A 204 -25.53 -1.01 -6.90
N HIS A 205 -24.47 -0.90 -7.72
CA HIS A 205 -23.18 -1.51 -7.45
C HIS A 205 -22.55 -1.03 -6.14
N GLU A 206 -22.63 0.28 -5.83
CA GLU A 206 -22.11 0.83 -4.57
C GLU A 206 -22.90 0.31 -3.36
N TYR A 207 -24.23 0.22 -3.49
CA TYR A 207 -25.08 -0.36 -2.46
C TYR A 207 -24.78 -1.85 -2.22
N TYR A 208 -24.49 -2.61 -3.28
CA TYR A 208 -24.09 -4.00 -3.19
C TYR A 208 -22.76 -4.17 -2.42
N ILE A 209 -21.73 -3.37 -2.77
CA ILE A 209 -20.45 -3.33 -2.06
C ILE A 209 -20.66 -2.98 -0.58
N TYR A 210 -21.47 -1.97 -0.29
CA TYR A 210 -21.79 -1.56 1.08
C TYR A 210 -22.43 -2.70 1.88
N ASN A 211 -23.41 -3.41 1.31
CA ASN A 211 -24.05 -4.55 1.96
C ASN A 211 -23.07 -5.70 2.25
N LEU A 212 -22.17 -6.00 1.29
CA LEU A 212 -21.12 -7.01 1.51
C LEU A 212 -20.20 -6.61 2.67
N TYR A 213 -19.78 -5.34 2.71
CA TYR A 213 -18.94 -4.82 3.79
C TYR A 213 -19.64 -4.91 5.15
N ILE A 214 -20.90 -4.48 5.25
CA ILE A 214 -21.65 -4.53 6.51
C ILE A 214 -21.83 -5.97 6.99
N LYS A 215 -22.21 -6.89 6.11
CA LYS A 215 -22.33 -8.32 6.45
C LYS A 215 -21.00 -8.91 6.90
N ASN A 216 -19.90 -8.57 6.23
CA ASN A 216 -18.57 -9.07 6.59
C ASN A 216 -18.08 -8.55 7.96
N CYS A 217 -18.49 -7.34 8.36
CA CYS A 217 -17.92 -6.66 9.51
C CYS A 217 -18.76 -6.74 10.79
N PHE A 218 -20.07 -6.97 10.67
CA PHE A 218 -21.00 -6.80 11.79
C PHE A 218 -22.01 -7.93 11.96
N VAL A 219 -21.95 -8.99 11.16
CA VAL A 219 -22.85 -10.15 11.22
C VAL A 219 -22.07 -11.41 11.54
#